data_AF-A0A2E1JCX4-F1
#
_entry.id   AF-A0A2E1JCX4-F1
#
_cell.length_a   1.000
_cell.length_b   1.000
_cell.length_c   1.000
_cell.angle_alpha   90.00
_cell.angle_beta   90.00
_cell.angle_gamma   90.00
#
_symmetry.space_group_name_H-M   'P 1'
#
loop_
_entity.id
_entity.type
_entity.pdbx_description
1 polymer ?
#
loop_
_entity_poly.entity_id
_entity_poly.type
_entity_poly.pdbx_seq_one_letter_code
_entity_poly.pdbx_strand_id
1 'polypeptide(L)'
;MSSRIEIEITSEIDDQQYTWRALGAREPKGTIKKSLLPAKIKIGDEFRVEADFLIDGIEILRVLPKRDERKGQETIEILGSRNENYGVTTQLVKKKRNKKNSRSRKNQKQNTQKTSKDQRPKRDAAKKPRQSRSPQRGKRLKAKRSHRNSVIDNLPDLHKPLAREVLSRGIPNLRKTLNNMELPQGFDVEILQYAEKINKQLKTAEWRDRADAVLKSAKDIDLRDFRSVVAAGGQWANSDELSSIQSQLETSLRERIDFEHQQWLSEIKKAIEDGKSVRALNLSSHPPKPGTPLPENLMGPLVDLANNSLDSDTGSHRWSVVVQAVAFSPIRLKVTPKGIPERISDELVATIKKLSDRIPNISGLFTDSLKQTTD
;
A
#
# COMPACT_ATOMS: atom_id res chain seq x y z
N MET A 1 -5.88 -2.05 11.90
CA MET A 1 -5.04 -1.76 10.72
C MET A 1 -4.57 -0.33 10.88
N SER A 2 -3.29 -0.14 11.20
CA SER A 2 -2.80 1.18 11.56
C SER A 2 -2.78 2.09 10.34
N SER A 3 -3.49 3.20 10.44
CA SER A 3 -3.53 4.23 9.41
C SER A 3 -2.65 5.39 9.85
N ARG A 4 -1.90 5.94 8.89
CA ARG A 4 -1.04 7.09 9.13
C ARG A 4 -1.87 8.35 8.95
N ILE A 5 -2.02 9.11 10.03
CA ILE A 5 -2.75 10.37 10.05
C ILE A 5 -1.85 11.46 10.62
N GLU A 6 -2.17 12.71 10.29
CA GLU A 6 -1.53 13.90 10.84
C GLU A 6 -2.52 14.53 11.82
N ILE A 7 -2.04 14.81 13.03
CA ILE A 7 -2.85 15.30 14.15
C ILE A 7 -2.22 16.56 14.73
N GLU A 8 -3.04 17.36 15.38
CA GLU A 8 -2.66 18.55 16.14
C GLU A 8 -3.15 18.39 17.58
N ILE A 9 -2.30 18.71 18.56
CA ILE A 9 -2.66 18.67 19.98
C ILE A 9 -3.52 19.89 20.33
N THR A 10 -4.71 19.68 20.90
CA THR A 10 -5.70 20.75 21.14
C THR A 10 -5.78 21.21 22.58
N SER A 11 -5.68 20.30 23.55
CA SER A 11 -5.69 20.64 24.98
C SER A 11 -5.06 19.52 25.80
N GLU A 12 -4.59 19.86 27.00
CA GLU A 12 -4.25 18.89 28.04
C GLU A 12 -5.51 18.61 28.85
N ILE A 13 -5.86 17.33 29.03
CA ILE A 13 -6.96 16.95 29.94
C ILE A 13 -6.39 16.79 31.34
N ASP A 14 -5.43 15.88 31.47
CA ASP A 14 -4.74 15.52 32.72
C ASP A 14 -3.23 15.37 32.44
N ASP A 15 -2.42 15.24 33.50
CA ASP A 15 -0.96 15.02 33.42
C ASP A 15 -0.54 13.78 32.61
N GLN A 16 -1.48 12.91 32.24
CA GLN A 16 -1.26 11.68 31.49
C GLN A 16 -1.79 11.71 30.05
N GLN A 17 -2.70 12.63 29.68
CA GLN A 17 -3.40 12.60 28.39
C GLN A 17 -3.66 13.98 27.78
N TYR A 18 -3.51 14.06 26.46
CA TYR A 18 -3.87 15.22 25.65
C TYR A 18 -5.06 14.91 24.74
N THR A 19 -5.87 15.90 24.39
CA THR A 19 -6.79 15.83 23.25
C THR A 19 -6.06 16.17 21.96
N TRP A 20 -6.51 15.57 20.86
CA TRP A 20 -6.00 15.88 19.53
C TRP A 20 -7.14 16.01 18.52
N ARG A 21 -6.87 16.75 17.45
CA ARG A 21 -7.72 16.83 16.26
C ARG A 21 -6.93 16.42 15.02
N ALA A 22 -7.62 15.97 13.97
CA ALA A 22 -6.95 15.79 12.69
C ALA A 22 -6.50 17.15 12.16
N LEU A 23 -5.32 17.23 11.53
CA LEU A 23 -4.76 18.48 11.03
C LEU A 23 -5.75 19.15 10.06
N GLY A 24 -6.19 20.38 10.38
CA GLY A 24 -7.21 21.14 9.65
C GLY A 24 -8.67 20.83 10.02
N ALA A 25 -8.95 19.95 10.98
CA ALA A 25 -10.30 19.73 11.50
C ALA A 25 -10.69 20.81 12.54
N ARG A 26 -11.98 21.12 12.64
CA ARG A 26 -12.50 22.06 13.66
C ARG A 26 -12.68 21.41 15.03
N GLU A 27 -13.09 20.15 15.07
CA GLU A 27 -13.43 19.44 16.31
C GLU A 27 -12.34 18.43 16.72
N PRO A 28 -12.10 18.25 18.04
CA PRO A 28 -11.22 17.21 18.55
C PRO A 28 -11.76 15.82 18.19
N LYS A 29 -10.85 14.91 17.86
CA LYS A 29 -11.13 13.56 17.32
C LYS A 29 -10.86 12.44 18.35
N GLY A 30 -10.08 12.71 19.40
CA GLY A 30 -9.79 11.73 20.43
C GLY A 30 -8.72 12.20 21.43
N THR A 31 -8.22 11.26 22.23
CA THR A 31 -7.16 11.48 23.21
C THR A 31 -5.88 10.72 22.86
N ILE A 32 -4.74 11.19 23.37
CA ILE A 32 -3.41 10.59 23.19
C ILE A 32 -2.68 10.54 24.54
N LYS A 33 -1.97 9.44 24.82
CA LYS A 33 -1.17 9.27 26.02
C LYS A 33 0.12 10.10 25.94
N LYS A 34 0.47 10.82 27.01
CA LYS A 34 1.71 11.63 27.12
C LYS A 34 2.97 10.80 26.92
N SER A 35 2.96 9.52 27.30
CA SER A 35 4.09 8.60 27.12
C SER A 35 4.47 8.34 25.65
N LEU A 36 3.54 8.56 24.71
CA LEU A 36 3.80 8.41 23.27
C LEU A 36 4.36 9.69 22.63
N LEU A 37 4.29 10.82 23.34
CA LEU A 37 4.70 12.13 22.85
C LEU A 37 6.12 12.51 23.35
N PRO A 38 6.85 13.39 22.64
CA PRO A 38 8.17 13.86 23.06
C PRO A 38 8.12 14.70 24.36
N ALA A 39 9.22 14.79 25.12
CA ALA A 39 9.24 15.48 26.42
C ALA A 39 8.90 16.99 26.42
N LYS A 40 8.95 17.65 25.26
CA LYS A 40 8.56 19.06 25.08
C LYS A 40 7.41 19.13 24.07
N ILE A 41 6.19 19.32 24.57
CA ILE A 41 4.97 19.45 23.75
C ILE A 41 4.35 20.80 24.04
N LYS A 42 3.87 21.47 22.99
CA LYS A 42 3.00 22.64 23.10
C LYS A 42 1.64 22.33 22.48
N ILE A 43 0.59 22.98 22.98
CA ILE A 43 -0.72 22.99 22.32
C ILE A 43 -0.55 23.62 20.94
N GLY A 44 -1.11 22.98 19.91
CA GLY A 44 -0.91 23.33 18.50
C GLY A 44 0.22 22.56 17.80
N ASP A 45 0.98 21.71 18.50
CA ASP A 45 2.01 20.90 17.86
C ASP A 45 1.40 19.84 16.93
N GLU A 46 1.95 19.77 15.73
CA GLU A 46 1.57 18.79 14.71
C GLU A 46 2.45 17.55 14.76
N PHE A 47 1.80 16.38 14.77
CA PHE A 47 2.44 15.08 14.78
C PHE A 47 1.87 14.18 13.71
N ARG A 48 2.77 13.39 13.10
CA ARG A 48 2.36 12.26 12.28
C ARG A 48 2.26 11.04 13.18
N VAL A 49 1.13 10.35 13.17
CA VAL A 49 0.88 9.21 14.06
C VAL A 49 0.39 8.00 13.30
N GLU A 50 0.71 6.81 13.82
CA GLU A 50 0.02 5.58 13.43
C GLU A 50 -1.12 5.34 14.41
N ALA A 51 -2.35 5.38 13.89
CA ALA A 51 -3.56 5.22 14.66
C ALA A 51 -4.35 3.99 14.21
N ASP A 52 -4.89 3.24 15.15
CA ASP A 52 -5.88 2.19 14.92
C ASP A 52 -7.29 2.79 15.13
N PHE A 53 -8.14 2.65 14.12
CA PHE A 53 -9.53 3.08 14.17
C PHE A 53 -10.34 1.97 14.82
N LEU A 54 -10.74 2.21 16.07
CA LEU A 54 -11.57 1.33 16.88
C LEU A 54 -13.01 1.81 16.90
N ILE A 55 -13.87 1.01 17.52
CA ILE A 55 -15.30 1.30 17.67
C ILE A 55 -15.51 2.46 18.66
N ASP A 56 -14.76 2.45 19.76
CA ASP A 56 -14.94 3.41 20.86
C ASP A 56 -14.08 4.67 20.70
N GLY A 57 -13.45 4.84 19.51
CA GLY A 57 -12.62 6.00 19.20
C GLY A 57 -11.40 5.64 18.35
N ILE A 58 -10.53 6.63 18.15
CA ILE A 58 -9.27 6.46 17.40
C ILE A 58 -8.14 6.33 18.43
N GLU A 59 -7.51 5.15 18.46
CA GLU A 59 -6.39 4.88 19.37
C GLU A 59 -5.07 5.12 18.66
N ILE A 60 -4.24 6.00 19.22
CA ILE A 60 -2.90 6.28 18.70
C ILE A 60 -1.92 5.26 19.26
N LEU A 61 -1.29 4.49 18.37
CA LEU A 61 -0.34 3.46 18.74
C LEU A 61 1.07 4.03 18.95
N ARG A 62 1.49 4.94 18.05
CA ARG A 62 2.80 5.56 18.12
C ARG A 62 2.87 6.87 17.34
N VAL A 63 3.74 7.76 17.80
CA VAL A 63 4.14 8.97 17.08
C VAL A 63 5.30 8.63 16.15
N LEU A 64 5.20 9.02 14.89
CA LEU A 64 6.25 8.89 13.89
C LEU A 64 7.18 10.10 13.96
N PRO A 65 8.48 9.94 13.67
CA PRO A 65 9.40 11.06 13.60
C PRO A 65 8.91 12.08 12.56
N LYS A 66 9.11 13.38 12.85
CA LYS A 66 8.86 14.44 11.88
C LYS A 66 9.68 14.12 10.63
N ARG A 67 9.05 14.26 9.45
CA ARG A 67 9.75 14.05 8.19
C ARG A 67 10.83 15.13 8.13
N ASP A 68 12.09 14.74 8.27
CA ASP A 68 13.19 15.67 8.05
C ASP A 68 12.96 16.36 6.70
N GLU A 69 13.07 17.69 6.69
CA GLU A 69 13.28 18.40 5.44
C GLU A 69 14.39 17.66 4.72
N ARG A 70 14.18 17.30 3.46
CA ARG A 70 15.22 16.66 2.67
C ARG A 70 16.40 17.62 2.65
N LYS A 71 17.37 17.41 3.53
CA LYS A 71 18.73 17.93 3.33
C LYS A 71 19.09 17.48 1.91
N GLY A 72 19.56 18.43 1.12
CA GLY A 72 19.87 18.21 -0.30
C GLY A 72 20.68 16.93 -0.50
N GLN A 73 20.63 16.37 -1.71
CA GLN A 73 21.32 15.13 -2.07
C GLN A 73 22.71 15.09 -1.42
N GLU A 74 22.89 14.26 -0.40
CA GLU A 74 24.21 13.97 0.13
C GLU A 74 24.94 13.22 -0.98
N THR A 75 25.76 13.96 -1.73
CA THR A 75 26.66 13.40 -2.72
C THR A 75 27.64 12.54 -1.94
N ILE A 76 27.53 11.22 -2.10
CA ILE A 76 28.60 10.33 -1.66
C ILE A 76 29.77 10.63 -2.60
N GLU A 77 30.76 11.38 -2.12
CA GLU A 77 32.06 11.42 -2.76
C GLU A 77 32.65 10.02 -2.65
N ILE A 78 32.55 9.28 -3.76
CA ILE A 78 33.27 8.02 -3.91
C ILE A 78 34.74 8.42 -4.02
N LEU A 79 35.45 8.43 -2.90
CA LEU A 79 36.90 8.31 -2.88
C LEU A 79 37.23 6.97 -3.53
N GLY A 80 37.54 7.01 -4.82
CA GLY A 80 37.99 5.84 -5.57
C GLY A 80 39.17 5.24 -4.84
N SER A 81 39.00 4.04 -4.28
CA SER A 81 40.11 3.20 -3.88
C SER A 81 41.01 3.05 -5.10
N ARG A 82 42.20 3.64 -5.02
CA ARG A 82 43.25 3.61 -6.04
C ARG A 82 43.79 2.19 -6.14
N ASN A 83 42.99 1.30 -6.70
CA ASN A 83 43.41 0.00 -7.19
C ASN A 83 43.10 -0.03 -8.69
N GLU A 84 44.07 0.47 -9.45
CA GLU A 84 44.22 0.19 -10.87
C GLU A 84 44.49 -1.30 -11.04
N ASN A 85 43.43 -2.12 -11.08
CA ASN A 85 43.45 -3.49 -11.62
C ASN A 85 42.02 -4.01 -11.68
N TYR A 86 41.32 -3.72 -12.78
CA TYR A 86 40.21 -4.57 -13.23
C TYR A 86 40.48 -5.03 -14.65
N GLY A 87 41.09 -6.22 -14.73
CA GLY A 87 41.09 -7.04 -15.91
C GLY A 87 39.66 -7.29 -16.36
N VAL A 88 39.39 -6.89 -17.59
CA VAL A 88 38.17 -7.19 -18.34
C VAL A 88 37.90 -8.69 -18.28
N THR A 89 36.80 -9.10 -17.64
CA THR A 89 36.18 -10.40 -17.90
C THR A 89 34.72 -10.18 -18.25
N THR A 90 34.48 -9.79 -19.49
CA THR A 90 33.16 -9.84 -20.11
C THR A 90 32.81 -11.32 -20.35
N GLN A 91 31.98 -11.92 -19.50
CA GLN A 91 31.25 -13.14 -19.87
C GLN A 91 29.96 -12.77 -20.60
N LEU A 92 30.05 -12.77 -21.93
CA LEU A 92 28.91 -12.76 -22.85
C LEU A 92 28.00 -13.98 -22.61
N VAL A 93 26.80 -13.74 -22.10
CA VAL A 93 25.75 -14.76 -22.00
C VAL A 93 25.31 -15.17 -23.41
N LYS A 94 25.58 -16.43 -23.78
CA LYS A 94 25.11 -17.02 -25.04
C LYS A 94 23.58 -17.09 -25.08
N LYS A 95 23.01 -16.34 -26.01
CA LYS A 95 21.60 -16.35 -26.44
C LYS A 95 21.21 -17.74 -26.97
N LYS A 96 20.32 -18.46 -26.27
CA LYS A 96 19.71 -19.71 -26.76
C LYS A 96 18.80 -19.41 -27.96
N ARG A 97 19.19 -19.91 -29.14
CA ARG A 97 18.37 -19.95 -30.35
C ARG A 97 17.28 -21.01 -30.19
N ASN A 98 16.01 -20.59 -30.29
CA ASN A 98 14.85 -21.47 -30.44
C ASN A 98 14.98 -22.25 -31.76
N LYS A 99 15.14 -23.57 -31.68
CA LYS A 99 15.15 -24.46 -32.84
C LYS A 99 13.72 -24.96 -33.09
N LYS A 100 13.21 -24.60 -34.26
CA LYS A 100 11.93 -25.01 -34.84
C LYS A 100 11.71 -26.53 -34.74
N ASN A 101 10.51 -26.91 -34.29
CA ASN A 101 9.94 -28.23 -34.45
C ASN A 101 9.92 -28.61 -35.94
N SER A 102 10.61 -29.70 -36.29
CA SER A 102 10.32 -30.45 -37.51
C SER A 102 9.89 -31.86 -37.08
N ARG A 103 8.69 -32.22 -37.54
CA ARG A 103 8.10 -33.54 -37.40
C ARG A 103 8.89 -34.51 -38.28
N SER A 104 9.37 -35.62 -37.73
CA SER A 104 9.49 -36.84 -38.50
C SER A 104 9.33 -38.08 -37.61
N ARG A 105 8.67 -39.06 -38.21
CA ARG A 105 8.21 -40.33 -37.66
C ARG A 105 9.38 -41.30 -37.46
N LYS A 106 9.22 -42.22 -36.51
CA LYS A 106 9.11 -43.69 -36.70
C LYS A 106 9.91 -44.49 -35.64
N ASN A 107 9.17 -45.41 -35.03
CA ASN A 107 9.52 -46.57 -34.19
C ASN A 107 11.00 -46.99 -34.07
N GLN A 108 11.43 -47.27 -32.85
CA GLN A 108 11.89 -48.63 -32.48
C GLN A 108 11.97 -48.80 -30.95
N LYS A 109 11.35 -49.90 -30.49
CA LYS A 109 11.55 -50.48 -29.15
C LYS A 109 13.00 -50.93 -29.01
N GLN A 110 13.64 -50.68 -27.87
CA GLN A 110 14.38 -51.73 -27.16
C GLN A 110 14.70 -51.32 -25.73
N ASN A 111 14.77 -52.36 -24.92
CA ASN A 111 14.76 -52.44 -23.48
C ASN A 111 16.20 -52.71 -23.02
N THR A 112 16.78 -51.88 -22.15
CA THR A 112 17.95 -52.27 -21.34
C THR A 112 18.00 -51.49 -20.03
N GLN A 113 18.08 -52.26 -18.95
CA GLN A 113 18.25 -51.86 -17.55
C GLN A 113 19.68 -51.35 -17.23
N LYS A 114 19.80 -50.75 -16.03
CA LYS A 114 21.01 -50.39 -15.26
C LYS A 114 21.63 -49.03 -15.66
N THR A 115 22.02 -48.11 -14.76
CA THR A 115 22.52 -48.19 -13.38
C THR A 115 22.20 -46.93 -12.56
N SER A 116 22.15 -47.11 -11.24
CA SER A 116 21.99 -46.13 -10.16
C SER A 116 23.07 -45.04 -10.04
N LYS A 117 22.76 -44.09 -9.15
CA LYS A 117 23.64 -43.18 -8.36
C LYS A 117 23.94 -41.79 -8.95
N ASP A 118 23.08 -40.83 -8.59
CA ASP A 118 23.51 -39.67 -7.78
C ASP A 118 22.28 -38.84 -7.35
N GLN A 119 21.77 -39.14 -6.15
CA GLN A 119 20.82 -38.28 -5.45
C GLN A 119 21.59 -37.35 -4.51
N ARG A 120 21.76 -36.08 -4.92
CA ARG A 120 22.07 -34.99 -3.99
C ARG A 120 20.83 -34.74 -3.11
N PRO A 121 20.95 -34.66 -1.77
CA PRO A 121 19.81 -34.41 -0.91
C PRO A 121 19.34 -32.97 -1.10
N LYS A 122 18.06 -32.81 -1.43
CA LYS A 122 17.38 -31.52 -1.49
C LYS A 122 17.21 -31.04 -0.05
N ARG A 123 18.01 -30.05 0.34
CA ARG A 123 17.87 -29.33 1.61
C ARG A 123 16.45 -28.75 1.68
N ASP A 124 15.66 -29.22 2.62
CA ASP A 124 14.32 -28.70 2.93
C ASP A 124 14.43 -27.24 3.37
N ALA A 125 14.38 -26.33 2.41
CA ALA A 125 14.17 -24.93 2.69
C ALA A 125 12.74 -24.77 3.22
N ALA A 126 12.64 -24.63 4.55
CA ALA A 126 11.43 -24.25 5.26
C ALA A 126 10.66 -23.20 4.44
N LYS A 127 9.50 -23.59 3.90
CA LYS A 127 8.62 -22.68 3.18
C LYS A 127 8.23 -21.58 4.16
N LYS A 128 8.81 -20.39 3.99
CA LYS A 128 8.38 -19.18 4.69
C LYS A 128 6.84 -19.11 4.65
N PRO A 129 6.17 -18.86 5.80
CA PRO A 129 4.72 -18.80 5.83
C PRO A 129 4.25 -17.79 4.78
N ARG A 130 3.36 -18.23 3.89
CA ARG A 130 2.80 -17.38 2.84
C ARG A 130 2.16 -16.19 3.54
N GLN A 131 2.72 -15.00 3.34
CA GLN A 131 2.11 -13.76 3.79
C GLN A 131 0.64 -13.74 3.37
N SER A 132 -0.22 -13.28 4.28
CA SER A 132 -1.65 -13.13 4.05
C SER A 132 -1.88 -12.54 2.66
N ARG A 133 -2.73 -13.20 1.86
CA ARG A 133 -3.07 -12.73 0.51
C ARG A 133 -3.54 -11.29 0.63
N SER A 134 -2.74 -10.34 0.14
CA SER A 134 -3.15 -8.95 0.05
C SER A 134 -4.50 -8.89 -0.66
N PRO A 135 -5.44 -8.02 -0.22
CA PRO A 135 -6.74 -7.88 -0.87
C PRO A 135 -6.57 -7.75 -2.39
N GLN A 136 -7.43 -8.43 -3.16
CA GLN A 136 -7.39 -8.34 -4.62
C GLN A 136 -7.63 -6.88 -5.01
N ARG A 137 -6.59 -6.19 -5.48
CA ARG A 137 -6.70 -4.83 -5.98
C ARG A 137 -7.22 -4.84 -7.41
N GLY A 138 -7.88 -3.76 -7.81
CA GLY A 138 -8.31 -3.54 -9.19
C GLY A 138 -7.15 -3.56 -10.19
N LYS A 139 -7.49 -3.52 -11.48
CA LYS A 139 -6.51 -3.49 -12.57
C LYS A 139 -5.71 -2.18 -12.51
N ARG A 140 -4.40 -2.27 -12.75
CA ARG A 140 -3.53 -1.08 -12.83
C ARG A 140 -3.91 -0.18 -14.00
N LEU A 141 -3.79 1.13 -13.80
CA LEU A 141 -4.05 2.13 -14.85
C LEU A 141 -3.12 1.92 -16.06
N LYS A 142 -3.71 1.86 -17.25
CA LYS A 142 -3.00 1.83 -18.54
C LYS A 142 -3.49 2.97 -19.43
N ALA A 143 -2.88 4.13 -19.28
CA ALA A 143 -3.16 5.29 -20.11
C ALA A 143 -2.63 5.11 -21.54
N LYS A 144 -3.37 5.63 -22.52
CA LYS A 144 -2.86 5.81 -23.88
C LYS A 144 -1.93 7.02 -23.93
N ARG A 145 -1.47 7.38 -25.13
CA ARG A 145 -0.60 8.54 -25.38
C ARG A 145 -1.16 9.42 -26.49
N SER A 146 -2.48 9.41 -26.66
CA SER A 146 -3.20 10.04 -27.76
C SER A 146 -3.06 11.56 -27.71
N HIS A 147 -3.46 12.16 -26.58
CA HIS A 147 -3.41 13.62 -26.41
C HIS A 147 -1.98 14.11 -26.37
N ARG A 148 -1.11 13.37 -25.67
CA ARG A 148 0.31 13.69 -25.59
C ARG A 148 0.99 13.67 -26.97
N ASN A 149 0.67 12.70 -27.82
CA ASN A 149 1.21 12.66 -29.19
C ASN A 149 0.65 13.79 -30.04
N SER A 150 -0.65 14.10 -29.93
CA SER A 150 -1.28 15.23 -30.62
C SER A 150 -0.59 16.56 -30.32
N VAL A 151 -0.23 16.81 -29.04
CA VAL A 151 0.56 18.00 -28.67
C VAL A 151 1.91 18.04 -29.41
N ILE A 152 2.62 16.91 -29.50
CA ILE A 152 3.91 16.85 -30.21
C ILE A 152 3.73 17.05 -31.72
N ASP A 153 2.70 16.45 -32.30
CA ASP A 153 2.47 16.50 -33.74
C ASP A 153 2.10 17.91 -34.22
N ASN A 154 1.40 18.69 -33.38
CA ASN A 154 1.01 20.08 -33.63
C ASN A 154 2.13 21.11 -33.40
N LEU A 155 3.27 20.73 -32.81
CA LEU A 155 4.41 21.63 -32.68
C LEU A 155 5.09 21.86 -34.03
N PRO A 156 5.73 23.03 -34.26
CA PRO A 156 6.62 23.22 -35.40
C PRO A 156 7.69 22.13 -35.46
N ASP A 157 8.07 21.68 -36.67
CA ASP A 157 8.99 20.54 -36.84
C ASP A 157 10.33 20.75 -36.13
N LEU A 158 10.85 21.99 -36.15
CA LEU A 158 12.07 22.36 -35.43
C LEU A 158 11.95 22.21 -33.91
N HIS A 159 10.74 22.28 -33.34
CA HIS A 159 10.51 22.23 -31.90
C HIS A 159 10.14 20.82 -31.40
N LYS A 160 9.78 19.89 -32.30
CA LYS A 160 9.47 18.49 -31.93
C LYS A 160 10.63 17.79 -31.22
N PRO A 161 11.92 17.95 -31.61
CA PRO A 161 13.04 17.37 -30.89
C PRO A 161 13.13 17.85 -29.44
N LEU A 162 12.93 19.15 -29.21
CA LEU A 162 12.94 19.75 -27.87
C LEU A 162 11.85 19.13 -26.99
N ALA A 163 10.62 19.01 -27.50
CA ALA A 163 9.51 18.39 -26.79
C ALA A 163 9.78 16.92 -26.42
N ARG A 164 10.42 16.16 -27.31
CA ARG A 164 10.82 14.76 -27.06
C ARG A 164 11.93 14.66 -26.00
N GLU A 165 12.90 15.57 -26.02
CA GLU A 165 13.98 15.62 -25.03
C GLU A 165 13.42 15.95 -23.63
N VAL A 166 12.60 17.00 -23.53
CA VAL A 166 11.91 17.41 -22.30
C VAL A 166 11.09 16.26 -21.73
N LEU A 167 10.38 15.52 -22.58
CA LEU A 167 9.56 14.41 -22.14
C LEU A 167 10.38 13.19 -21.68
N SER A 168 11.50 12.88 -22.34
CA SER A 168 12.29 11.68 -22.01
C SER A 168 13.22 11.88 -20.81
N ARG A 169 13.84 13.05 -20.72
CA ARG A 169 14.94 13.35 -19.78
C ARG A 169 14.62 14.48 -18.82
N GLY A 170 13.58 15.27 -19.07
CA GLY A 170 13.19 16.38 -18.22
C GLY A 170 14.02 17.65 -18.41
N ILE A 171 13.46 18.77 -17.96
CA ILE A 171 14.10 20.10 -18.02
C ILE A 171 15.47 20.15 -17.31
N PRO A 172 15.71 19.48 -16.17
CA PRO A 172 17.03 19.50 -15.53
C PRO A 172 18.15 18.94 -16.43
N ASN A 173 17.85 17.91 -17.22
CA ASN A 173 18.83 17.37 -18.17
C ASN A 173 18.99 18.27 -19.39
N LEU A 174 17.90 18.88 -19.88
CA LEU A 174 17.98 19.90 -20.92
C LEU A 174 18.90 21.06 -20.50
N ARG A 175 18.80 21.52 -19.24
CA ARG A 175 19.70 22.55 -18.70
C ARG A 175 21.17 22.11 -18.75
N LYS A 176 21.47 20.88 -18.33
CA LYS A 176 22.84 20.34 -18.42
C LYS A 176 23.35 20.26 -19.85
N THR A 177 22.49 19.88 -20.80
CA THR A 177 22.88 19.81 -22.21
C THR A 177 23.16 21.20 -22.79
N LEU A 178 22.34 22.20 -22.45
CA LEU A 178 22.52 23.58 -22.93
C LEU A 178 23.81 24.20 -22.37
N ASN A 179 24.15 23.93 -21.10
CA ASN A 179 25.40 24.41 -20.50
C ASN A 179 26.68 23.90 -21.21
N ASN A 180 26.58 22.78 -21.94
CA ASN A 180 27.71 22.21 -22.68
C ASN A 180 27.74 22.67 -24.15
N MET A 181 26.78 23.48 -24.58
CA MET A 181 26.70 24.00 -25.95
C MET A 181 27.23 25.44 -26.00
N GLU A 182 27.95 25.77 -27.06
CA GLU A 182 28.35 27.16 -27.34
C GLU A 182 27.16 27.90 -27.94
N LEU A 183 26.35 28.52 -27.07
CA LEU A 183 25.16 29.28 -27.43
C LEU A 183 25.41 30.79 -27.29
N PRO A 184 24.75 31.64 -28.09
CA PRO A 184 24.73 33.08 -27.85
C PRO A 184 24.24 33.41 -26.44
N GLN A 185 24.72 34.50 -25.87
CA GLN A 185 24.39 34.91 -24.51
C GLN A 185 22.87 35.09 -24.33
N GLY A 186 22.29 34.40 -23.34
CA GLY A 186 20.86 34.48 -22.99
C GLY A 186 19.94 33.53 -23.77
N PHE A 187 20.45 32.86 -24.82
CA PHE A 187 19.65 31.96 -25.66
C PHE A 187 19.25 30.67 -24.93
N ASP A 188 20.09 30.21 -24.00
CA ASP A 188 19.82 29.09 -23.10
C ASP A 188 18.59 29.34 -22.21
N VAL A 189 18.45 30.56 -21.69
CA VAL A 189 17.31 30.96 -20.87
C VAL A 189 16.00 30.92 -21.66
N GLU A 190 15.99 31.44 -22.88
CA GLU A 190 14.82 31.44 -23.75
C GLU A 190 14.37 30.01 -24.12
N ILE A 191 15.33 29.13 -24.45
CA ILE A 191 15.04 27.71 -24.72
C ILE A 191 14.42 27.04 -23.50
N LEU A 192 14.95 27.30 -22.30
CA LEU A 192 14.42 26.74 -21.05
C LEU A 192 13.00 27.24 -20.75
N GLN A 193 12.73 28.53 -20.92
CA GLN A 193 11.39 29.10 -20.74
C GLN A 193 10.38 28.48 -21.72
N TYR A 194 10.77 28.32 -22.98
CA TYR A 194 9.92 27.68 -23.98
C TYR A 194 9.71 26.19 -23.69
N ALA A 195 10.76 25.48 -23.26
CA ALA A 195 10.69 24.08 -22.84
C ALA A 195 9.76 23.89 -21.63
N GLU A 196 9.76 24.83 -20.67
CA GLU A 196 8.82 24.84 -19.54
C GLU A 196 7.37 24.99 -20.00
N LYS A 197 7.11 25.89 -20.97
CA LYS A 197 5.77 26.06 -21.57
C LYS A 197 5.29 24.78 -22.26
N ILE A 198 6.15 24.16 -23.09
CA ILE A 198 5.85 22.86 -23.73
C ILE A 198 5.61 21.77 -22.67
N ASN A 199 6.44 21.71 -21.63
CA ASN A 199 6.31 20.71 -20.57
C ASN A 199 4.95 20.79 -19.87
N LYS A 200 4.46 22.01 -19.58
CA LYS A 200 3.12 22.21 -19.00
C LYS A 200 2.03 21.64 -19.93
N GLN A 201 2.08 21.94 -21.22
CA GLN A 201 1.13 21.40 -22.21
C GLN A 201 1.19 19.86 -22.30
N LEU A 202 2.39 19.28 -22.33
CA LEU A 202 2.59 17.84 -22.34
C LEU A 202 2.06 17.16 -21.08
N LYS A 203 2.22 17.78 -19.91
CA LYS A 203 1.72 17.25 -18.63
C LYS A 203 0.20 17.33 -18.54
N THR A 204 -0.41 18.41 -19.01
CA THR A 204 -1.87 18.50 -19.16
C THR A 204 -2.40 17.40 -20.08
N ALA A 205 -1.75 17.18 -21.22
CA ALA A 205 -2.15 16.12 -22.15
C ALA A 205 -1.94 14.70 -21.59
N GLU A 206 -0.84 14.46 -20.86
CA GLU A 206 -0.60 13.20 -20.14
C GLU A 206 -1.68 12.93 -19.08
N TRP A 207 -2.08 13.97 -18.34
CA TRP A 207 -3.17 13.87 -17.39
C TRP A 207 -4.49 13.53 -18.10
N ARG A 208 -4.81 14.18 -19.22
CA ARG A 208 -5.99 13.88 -20.04
C ARG A 208 -6.01 12.42 -20.53
N ASP A 209 -4.87 11.92 -21.03
CA ASP A 209 -4.73 10.51 -21.45
C ASP A 209 -4.99 9.54 -20.28
N ARG A 210 -4.63 9.92 -19.05
CA ARG A 210 -4.93 9.15 -17.83
C ARG A 210 -6.39 9.26 -17.43
N ALA A 211 -6.98 10.45 -17.49
CA ALA A 211 -8.39 10.70 -17.23
C ALA A 211 -9.29 9.85 -18.12
N ASP A 212 -9.05 9.85 -19.43
CA ASP A 212 -9.80 9.05 -20.40
C ASP A 212 -9.70 7.55 -20.10
N ALA A 213 -8.51 7.06 -19.72
CA ALA A 213 -8.31 5.67 -19.37
C ALA A 213 -9.04 5.27 -18.07
N VAL A 214 -9.11 6.18 -17.08
CA VAL A 214 -9.91 5.99 -15.87
C VAL A 214 -11.40 5.93 -16.23
N LEU A 215 -11.94 6.92 -16.93
CA LEU A 215 -13.36 6.96 -17.30
C LEU A 215 -13.77 5.72 -18.10
N LYS A 216 -12.90 5.24 -18.99
CA LYS A 216 -13.16 4.02 -19.78
C LYS A 216 -13.15 2.73 -18.97
N SER A 217 -12.50 2.71 -17.81
CA SER A 217 -12.35 1.51 -16.97
C SER A 217 -12.73 1.75 -15.51
N ALA A 218 -13.66 2.69 -15.27
CA ALA A 218 -14.00 3.22 -13.95
C ALA A 218 -14.51 2.16 -12.96
N LYS A 219 -15.00 1.00 -13.45
CA LYS A 219 -15.49 -0.13 -12.64
C LYS A 219 -14.43 -1.17 -12.25
N ASP A 220 -13.31 -1.22 -12.96
CA ASP A 220 -12.31 -2.30 -12.80
C ASP A 220 -10.95 -1.79 -12.31
N ILE A 221 -10.70 -0.49 -12.48
CA ILE A 221 -9.42 0.12 -12.13
C ILE A 221 -9.17 0.12 -10.62
N ASP A 222 -7.90 0.02 -10.23
CA ASP A 222 -7.46 0.18 -8.84
C ASP A 222 -7.87 1.57 -8.31
N LEU A 223 -8.64 1.60 -7.21
CA LEU A 223 -9.06 2.84 -6.56
C LEU A 223 -7.90 3.78 -6.21
N ARG A 224 -6.70 3.25 -5.93
CA ARG A 224 -5.52 4.08 -5.68
C ARG A 224 -5.12 4.86 -6.93
N ASP A 225 -5.10 4.19 -8.08
CA ASP A 225 -4.73 4.82 -9.34
C ASP A 225 -5.82 5.82 -9.76
N PHE A 226 -7.11 5.49 -9.55
CA PHE A 226 -8.23 6.41 -9.76
C PHE A 226 -8.05 7.68 -8.91
N ARG A 227 -7.90 7.56 -7.58
CA ARG A 227 -7.67 8.69 -6.67
C ARG A 227 -6.46 9.53 -7.09
N SER A 228 -5.38 8.90 -7.54
CA SER A 228 -4.20 9.61 -8.04
C SER A 228 -4.47 10.48 -9.26
N VAL A 229 -5.36 10.06 -10.17
CA VAL A 229 -5.70 10.84 -11.37
C VAL A 229 -6.60 12.01 -11.01
N VAL A 230 -7.62 11.80 -10.16
CA VAL A 230 -8.50 12.85 -9.65
C VAL A 230 -7.70 13.92 -8.90
N ALA A 231 -6.79 13.50 -8.00
CA ALA A 231 -5.95 14.44 -7.24
C ALA A 231 -5.01 15.26 -8.14
N ALA A 232 -4.51 14.68 -9.23
CA ALA A 232 -3.68 15.39 -10.19
C ALA A 232 -4.46 16.44 -11.00
N GLY A 233 -5.79 16.30 -11.11
CA GLY A 233 -6.62 17.21 -11.89
C GLY A 233 -6.57 18.66 -11.41
N GLY A 234 -6.43 18.90 -10.11
CA GLY A 234 -6.34 20.27 -9.57
C GLY A 234 -5.15 21.09 -10.12
N GLN A 235 -4.11 20.44 -10.66
CA GLN A 235 -2.97 21.11 -11.28
C GLN A 235 -3.10 21.22 -12.82
N TRP A 236 -3.80 20.27 -13.45
CA TRP A 236 -3.74 20.08 -14.91
C TRP A 236 -5.07 20.37 -15.63
N ALA A 237 -6.20 20.38 -14.93
CA ALA A 237 -7.52 20.71 -15.47
C ALA A 237 -7.73 22.22 -15.51
N ASN A 238 -7.03 22.90 -16.43
CA ASN A 238 -6.92 24.35 -16.49
C ASN A 238 -7.76 25.02 -17.60
N SER A 239 -8.67 24.28 -18.22
CA SER A 239 -9.59 24.78 -19.26
C SER A 239 -10.98 24.22 -18.99
N ASP A 240 -12.03 24.90 -19.43
CA ASP A 240 -13.43 24.50 -19.18
C ASP A 240 -13.72 23.04 -19.57
N GLU A 241 -13.21 22.59 -20.72
CA GLU A 241 -13.34 21.18 -21.14
C GLU A 241 -12.71 20.20 -20.14
N LEU A 242 -11.49 20.49 -19.67
CA LEU A 242 -10.76 19.65 -18.72
C LEU A 242 -11.35 19.74 -17.31
N SER A 243 -11.89 20.90 -16.93
CA SER A 243 -12.63 21.08 -15.67
C SER A 243 -13.88 20.21 -15.65
N SER A 244 -14.61 20.13 -16.78
CA SER A 244 -15.75 19.21 -16.94
C SER A 244 -15.33 17.75 -16.77
N ILE A 245 -14.21 17.33 -17.39
CA ILE A 245 -13.65 15.98 -17.21
C ILE A 245 -13.27 15.72 -15.74
N GLN A 246 -12.67 16.70 -15.07
CA GLN A 246 -12.34 16.59 -13.65
C GLN A 246 -13.59 16.41 -12.78
N SER A 247 -14.65 17.18 -13.01
CA SER A 247 -15.92 17.01 -12.30
C SER A 247 -16.54 15.63 -12.54
N GLN A 248 -16.50 15.13 -13.78
CA GLN A 248 -16.96 13.78 -14.10
C GLN A 248 -16.15 12.70 -13.37
N LEU A 249 -14.82 12.83 -13.32
CA LEU A 249 -13.95 11.91 -12.59
C LEU A 249 -14.25 11.91 -11.08
N GLU A 250 -14.51 13.09 -10.49
CA GLU A 250 -14.85 13.20 -9.08
C GLU A 250 -16.19 12.53 -8.76
N THR A 251 -17.22 12.76 -9.57
CA THR A 251 -18.53 12.09 -9.43
C THR A 251 -18.39 10.58 -9.56
N SER A 252 -17.70 10.11 -10.61
CA SER A 252 -17.48 8.67 -10.83
C SER A 252 -16.66 8.03 -9.70
N LEU A 253 -15.68 8.75 -9.13
CA LEU A 253 -14.93 8.27 -7.98
C LEU A 253 -15.82 8.12 -6.74
N ARG A 254 -16.70 9.09 -6.46
CA ARG A 254 -17.65 9.03 -5.34
C ARG A 254 -18.57 7.82 -5.49
N GLU A 255 -19.23 7.68 -6.64
CA GLU A 255 -20.10 6.55 -6.95
C GLU A 255 -19.39 5.21 -6.80
N ARG A 256 -18.15 5.11 -7.29
CA ARG A 256 -17.36 3.88 -7.18
C ARG A 256 -16.99 3.55 -5.74
N ILE A 257 -16.64 4.54 -4.93
CA ILE A 257 -16.34 4.36 -3.51
C ILE A 257 -17.60 3.89 -2.77
N ASP A 258 -18.75 4.50 -3.03
CA ASP A 258 -20.01 4.14 -2.39
C ASP A 258 -20.45 2.72 -2.77
N PHE A 259 -20.30 2.36 -4.04
CA PHE A 259 -20.55 1.01 -4.53
C PHE A 259 -19.65 -0.02 -3.83
N GLU A 260 -18.33 0.21 -3.77
CA GLU A 260 -17.41 -0.70 -3.09
C GLU A 260 -17.68 -0.79 -1.59
N HIS A 261 -18.12 0.31 -0.97
CA HIS A 261 -18.51 0.33 0.44
C HIS A 261 -19.75 -0.52 0.69
N GLN A 262 -20.80 -0.37 -0.13
CA GLN A 262 -22.00 -1.20 -0.05
C GLN A 262 -21.67 -2.68 -0.29
N GLN A 263 -20.83 -2.99 -1.29
CA GLN A 263 -20.39 -4.35 -1.57
C GLN A 263 -19.63 -4.93 -0.37
N TRP A 264 -18.68 -4.19 0.19
CA TRP A 264 -17.92 -4.59 1.37
C TRP A 264 -18.82 -4.94 2.55
N LEU A 265 -19.79 -4.09 2.87
CA LEU A 265 -20.77 -4.36 3.93
C LEU A 265 -21.61 -5.61 3.63
N SER A 266 -22.04 -5.78 2.37
CA SER A 266 -22.80 -6.96 1.96
C SER A 266 -21.99 -8.27 2.09
N GLU A 267 -20.69 -8.23 1.78
CA GLU A 267 -19.80 -9.38 1.90
C GLU A 267 -19.52 -9.75 3.36
N ILE A 268 -19.40 -8.75 4.24
CA ILE A 268 -19.30 -8.98 5.69
C ILE A 268 -20.59 -9.62 6.20
N LYS A 269 -21.76 -9.03 5.88
CA LYS A 269 -23.06 -9.54 6.30
C LYS A 269 -23.24 -11.00 5.87
N LYS A 270 -22.97 -11.30 4.60
CA LYS A 270 -23.05 -12.66 4.06
C LYS A 270 -22.06 -13.62 4.74
N ALA A 271 -20.83 -13.17 5.04
CA ALA A 271 -19.87 -14.00 5.75
C ALA A 271 -20.30 -14.29 7.19
N ILE A 272 -21.03 -13.38 7.83
CA ILE A 272 -21.63 -13.58 9.16
C ILE A 272 -22.77 -14.59 9.08
N GLU A 273 -23.71 -14.41 8.14
CA GLU A 273 -24.85 -15.33 7.90
C GLU A 273 -24.38 -16.75 7.56
N ASP A 274 -23.30 -16.88 6.79
CA ASP A 274 -22.68 -18.17 6.44
C ASP A 274 -21.88 -18.80 7.61
N GLY A 275 -21.77 -18.15 8.77
CA GLY A 275 -20.97 -18.61 9.91
C GLY A 275 -19.46 -18.60 9.68
N LYS A 276 -18.95 -17.86 8.69
CA LYS A 276 -17.53 -17.84 8.30
C LYS A 276 -16.73 -16.81 9.10
N SER A 277 -16.50 -17.09 10.39
CA SER A 277 -15.86 -16.15 11.36
C SER A 277 -14.56 -15.51 10.85
N VAL A 278 -13.58 -16.31 10.42
CA VAL A 278 -12.28 -15.82 9.94
C VAL A 278 -12.44 -14.92 8.70
N ARG A 279 -13.37 -15.25 7.79
CA ARG A 279 -13.62 -14.43 6.60
C ARG A 279 -14.24 -13.09 6.98
N ALA A 280 -15.26 -13.10 7.84
CA ALA A 280 -15.95 -11.88 8.30
C ALA A 280 -15.00 -10.94 9.06
N LEU A 281 -14.17 -11.48 9.97
CA LEU A 281 -13.14 -10.73 10.71
C LEU A 281 -12.09 -10.12 9.78
N ASN A 282 -11.60 -10.89 8.80
CA ASN A 282 -10.64 -10.36 7.84
C ASN A 282 -11.26 -9.27 6.95
N LEU A 283 -12.49 -9.43 6.47
CA LEU A 283 -13.19 -8.41 5.69
C LEU A 283 -13.38 -7.12 6.49
N SER A 284 -13.79 -7.20 7.76
CA SER A 284 -14.01 -6.02 8.60
C SER A 284 -12.74 -5.19 8.85
N SER A 285 -11.55 -5.78 8.73
CA SER A 285 -10.27 -5.07 8.87
C SER A 285 -9.80 -4.31 7.62
N HIS A 286 -10.49 -4.46 6.48
CA HIS A 286 -10.10 -3.89 5.18
C HIS A 286 -11.21 -3.06 4.52
N PRO A 287 -11.62 -1.92 5.11
CA PRO A 287 -12.61 -1.05 4.47
C PRO A 287 -12.07 -0.41 3.18
N PRO A 288 -12.92 -0.12 2.17
CA PRO A 288 -12.52 0.55 0.92
C PRO A 288 -11.91 1.94 1.13
N LYS A 289 -12.30 2.59 2.23
CA LYS A 289 -11.72 3.85 2.72
C LYS A 289 -11.14 3.60 4.12
N PRO A 290 -9.83 3.85 4.32
CA PRO A 290 -9.21 3.74 5.64
C PRO A 290 -9.93 4.63 6.66
N GLY A 291 -10.15 4.10 7.86
CA GLY A 291 -10.83 4.81 8.94
C GLY A 291 -12.37 4.81 8.86
N THR A 292 -12.98 4.16 7.87
CA THR A 292 -14.44 3.97 7.86
C THR A 292 -14.85 2.99 8.97
N PRO A 293 -15.74 3.40 9.90
CA PRO A 293 -16.19 2.53 10.99
C PRO A 293 -17.11 1.43 10.47
N LEU A 294 -17.16 0.31 11.21
CA LEU A 294 -18.11 -0.77 10.95
C LEU A 294 -19.50 -0.37 11.53
N PRO A 295 -20.61 -0.50 10.77
CA PRO A 295 -21.94 -0.19 11.25
C PRO A 295 -22.37 -1.03 12.46
N GLU A 296 -23.09 -0.42 13.42
CA GLU A 296 -23.49 -1.07 14.68
C GLU A 296 -24.29 -2.35 14.49
N ASN A 297 -25.17 -2.39 13.49
CA ASN A 297 -25.98 -3.56 13.16
C ASN A 297 -25.15 -4.77 12.69
N LEU A 298 -23.91 -4.59 12.24
CA LEU A 298 -23.00 -5.69 11.91
C LEU A 298 -22.04 -6.02 13.06
N MET A 299 -21.86 -5.12 14.03
CA MET A 299 -20.90 -5.30 15.12
C MET A 299 -21.32 -6.41 16.07
N GLY A 300 -22.54 -6.36 16.60
CA GLY A 300 -23.06 -7.39 17.52
C GLY A 300 -22.96 -8.80 16.92
N PRO A 301 -23.54 -9.04 15.72
CA PRO A 301 -23.43 -10.33 15.06
C PRO A 301 -21.99 -10.80 14.80
N LEU A 302 -21.07 -9.87 14.51
CA LEU A 302 -19.65 -10.21 14.30
C LEU A 302 -18.95 -10.58 15.62
N VAL A 303 -19.26 -9.90 16.72
CA VAL A 303 -18.76 -10.24 18.06
C VAL A 303 -19.27 -11.60 18.49
N ASP A 304 -20.58 -11.85 18.33
CA ASP A 304 -21.20 -13.13 18.67
C ASP A 304 -20.57 -14.27 17.87
N LEU A 305 -20.37 -14.06 16.56
CA LEU A 305 -19.71 -15.03 15.69
C LEU A 305 -18.26 -15.30 16.13
N ALA A 306 -17.52 -14.26 16.52
CA ALA A 306 -16.15 -14.42 17.01
C ALA A 306 -16.11 -15.20 18.33
N ASN A 307 -16.95 -14.84 19.30
CA ASN A 307 -17.06 -15.50 20.60
C ASN A 307 -17.46 -16.97 20.44
N ASN A 308 -18.44 -17.27 19.58
CA ASN A 308 -18.86 -18.64 19.26
C ASN A 308 -17.77 -19.47 18.60
N SER A 309 -16.87 -18.84 17.83
CA SER A 309 -15.74 -19.53 17.20
C SER A 309 -14.53 -19.73 18.11
N LEU A 310 -14.57 -19.16 19.31
CA LEU A 310 -13.54 -19.29 20.35
C LEU A 310 -14.14 -19.99 21.58
N ASP A 311 -14.36 -21.30 21.44
CA ASP A 311 -14.90 -22.17 22.50
C ASP A 311 -13.96 -23.36 22.76
N SER A 312 -14.22 -24.07 23.85
CA SER A 312 -13.51 -25.26 24.33
C SER A 312 -13.48 -26.40 23.31
N ASP A 313 -14.57 -26.61 22.57
CA ASP A 313 -14.67 -27.61 21.49
C ASP A 313 -13.84 -27.25 20.25
N THR A 314 -13.37 -26.00 20.13
CA THR A 314 -12.58 -25.56 18.98
C THR A 314 -11.12 -25.97 19.14
N GLY A 315 -10.64 -26.84 18.25
CA GLY A 315 -9.25 -27.28 18.24
C GLY A 315 -8.22 -26.13 18.12
N SER A 316 -7.08 -26.29 18.80
CA SER A 316 -6.00 -25.30 18.96
C SER A 316 -5.60 -24.55 17.68
N HIS A 317 -5.47 -25.26 16.56
CA HIS A 317 -5.09 -24.66 15.27
C HIS A 317 -6.15 -23.68 14.75
N ARG A 318 -7.43 -24.06 14.81
CA ARG A 318 -8.54 -23.17 14.39
C ARG A 318 -8.63 -21.97 15.32
N TRP A 319 -8.45 -22.19 16.61
CA TRP A 319 -8.44 -21.12 17.61
C TRP A 319 -7.34 -20.09 17.31
N SER A 320 -6.12 -20.53 16.98
CA SER A 320 -5.02 -19.65 16.56
C SER A 320 -5.37 -18.82 15.31
N VAL A 321 -5.97 -19.44 14.29
CA VAL A 321 -6.38 -18.74 13.05
C VAL A 321 -7.44 -17.67 13.34
N VAL A 322 -8.43 -17.98 14.18
CA VAL A 322 -9.48 -17.01 14.56
C VAL A 322 -8.86 -15.84 15.34
N VAL A 323 -7.99 -16.11 16.32
CA VAL A 323 -7.34 -15.06 17.10
C VAL A 323 -6.46 -14.14 16.26
N GLN A 324 -5.75 -14.68 15.27
CA GLN A 324 -5.03 -13.86 14.30
C GLN A 324 -5.95 -12.90 13.54
N ALA A 325 -7.15 -13.36 13.15
CA ALA A 325 -8.13 -12.51 12.48
C ALA A 325 -8.76 -11.48 13.43
N VAL A 326 -9.08 -11.87 14.67
CA VAL A 326 -9.59 -10.97 15.72
C VAL A 326 -8.60 -9.83 15.97
N ALA A 327 -7.30 -10.11 16.08
CA ALA A 327 -6.29 -9.10 16.43
C ALA A 327 -6.21 -7.90 15.47
N PHE A 328 -6.68 -8.05 14.22
CA PHE A 328 -6.72 -6.96 13.24
C PHE A 328 -8.12 -6.40 12.98
N SER A 329 -9.15 -7.02 13.55
CA SER A 329 -10.54 -6.58 13.43
C SER A 329 -10.83 -5.35 14.30
N PRO A 330 -11.77 -4.46 13.90
CA PRO A 330 -12.23 -3.35 14.74
C PRO A 330 -12.90 -3.81 16.05
N ILE A 331 -13.45 -5.03 16.11
CA ILE A 331 -14.15 -5.56 17.30
C ILE A 331 -13.22 -6.21 18.34
N ARG A 332 -11.90 -6.20 18.13
CA ARG A 332 -10.93 -7.01 18.91
C ARG A 332 -11.00 -6.84 20.43
N LEU A 333 -11.36 -5.65 20.91
CA LEU A 333 -11.48 -5.33 22.34
C LEU A 333 -12.82 -5.78 22.95
N LYS A 334 -13.79 -6.18 22.12
CA LYS A 334 -15.13 -6.63 22.54
C LYS A 334 -15.29 -8.15 22.49
N VAL A 335 -14.28 -8.87 21.95
CA VAL A 335 -14.29 -10.33 21.88
C VAL A 335 -13.94 -10.92 23.24
N THR A 336 -14.83 -11.75 23.74
CA THR A 336 -14.71 -12.53 24.97
C THR A 336 -14.93 -14.00 24.60
N PRO A 337 -13.85 -14.80 24.48
CA PRO A 337 -13.94 -16.23 24.20
C PRO A 337 -14.91 -16.94 25.14
N LYS A 338 -15.73 -17.87 24.63
CA LYS A 338 -16.60 -18.74 25.45
C LYS A 338 -15.79 -19.76 26.25
N GLY A 339 -14.65 -20.18 25.71
CA GLY A 339 -13.78 -21.14 26.34
C GLY A 339 -12.39 -21.18 25.73
N ILE A 340 -11.48 -21.83 26.45
CA ILE A 340 -10.11 -22.14 26.01
C ILE A 340 -10.12 -23.58 25.46
N PRO A 341 -9.39 -23.87 24.36
CA PRO A 341 -9.30 -25.23 23.84
C PRO A 341 -8.80 -26.22 24.89
N GLU A 342 -9.36 -27.43 24.93
CA GLU A 342 -8.88 -28.50 25.83
C GLU A 342 -7.39 -28.81 25.67
N ARG A 343 -6.88 -28.68 24.44
CA ARG A 343 -5.47 -28.85 24.11
C ARG A 343 -4.86 -27.54 23.65
N ILE A 344 -3.98 -27.00 24.48
CA ILE A 344 -3.19 -25.81 24.16
C ILE A 344 -1.89 -26.25 23.48
N SER A 345 -1.64 -25.75 22.28
CA SER A 345 -0.41 -26.03 21.52
C SER A 345 0.59 -24.89 21.66
N ASP A 346 1.89 -25.17 21.52
CA ASP A 346 2.94 -24.16 21.57
C ASP A 346 2.76 -23.09 20.47
N GLU A 347 2.28 -23.50 19.29
CA GLU A 347 1.93 -22.57 18.20
C GLU A 347 0.85 -21.59 18.64
N LEU A 348 -0.18 -22.07 19.35
CA LEU A 348 -1.24 -21.21 19.86
C LEU A 348 -0.67 -20.20 20.86
N VAL A 349 0.10 -20.67 21.85
CA VAL A 349 0.73 -19.80 22.86
C VAL A 349 1.63 -18.75 22.20
N ALA A 350 2.46 -19.15 21.24
CA ALA A 350 3.33 -18.25 20.49
C ALA A 350 2.53 -17.18 19.72
N THR A 351 1.39 -17.55 19.12
CA THR A 351 0.52 -16.60 18.41
C THR A 351 -0.16 -15.61 19.34
N ILE A 352 -0.64 -16.05 20.50
CA ILE A 352 -1.22 -15.19 21.53
C ILE A 352 -0.17 -14.24 22.09
N LYS A 353 1.02 -14.75 22.44
CA LYS A 353 2.16 -13.96 22.93
C LYS A 353 2.54 -12.85 21.95
N LYS A 354 2.59 -13.17 20.66
CA LYS A 354 2.92 -12.20 19.60
C LYS A 354 1.85 -11.10 19.44
N LEU A 355 0.59 -11.41 19.76
CA LEU A 355 -0.55 -10.53 19.52
C LEU A 355 -1.09 -9.91 20.81
N SER A 356 -0.48 -10.16 21.98
CA SER A 356 -0.99 -9.78 23.31
C SER A 356 -1.44 -8.32 23.39
N ASP A 357 -0.63 -7.41 22.86
CA ASP A 357 -0.88 -5.97 22.89
C ASP A 357 -2.17 -5.59 22.15
N ARG A 358 -2.58 -6.39 21.15
CA ARG A 358 -3.77 -6.13 20.33
C ARG A 358 -5.04 -6.78 20.89
N ILE A 359 -4.90 -7.84 21.68
CA ILE A 359 -6.02 -8.67 22.17
C ILE A 359 -5.88 -8.92 23.68
N PRO A 360 -5.83 -7.87 24.51
CA PRO A 360 -5.52 -7.98 25.94
C PRO A 360 -6.51 -8.93 26.66
N ASN A 361 -7.80 -8.85 26.34
CA ASN A 361 -8.85 -9.69 26.92
C ASN A 361 -8.65 -11.19 26.65
N ILE A 362 -8.08 -11.52 25.48
CA ILE A 362 -7.82 -12.91 25.09
C ILE A 362 -6.50 -13.39 25.71
N SER A 363 -5.45 -12.57 25.66
CA SER A 363 -4.16 -12.94 26.25
C SER A 363 -4.21 -13.14 27.76
N GLY A 364 -5.09 -12.42 28.46
CA GLY A 364 -5.31 -12.57 29.90
C GLY A 364 -5.74 -14.00 30.29
N LEU A 365 -6.45 -14.71 29.40
CA LEU A 365 -6.91 -16.08 29.62
C LEU A 365 -5.78 -17.13 29.54
N PHE A 366 -4.61 -16.76 28.97
CA PHE A 366 -3.48 -17.67 28.73
C PHE A 366 -2.27 -17.34 29.61
N THR A 367 -2.45 -16.54 30.66
CA THR A 367 -1.34 -16.03 31.50
C THR A 367 -0.48 -17.14 32.09
N ASP A 368 -1.08 -18.26 32.53
CA ASP A 368 -0.32 -19.39 33.07
C ASP A 368 0.46 -20.16 32.00
N SER A 369 -0.13 -20.39 30.81
CA SER A 369 0.56 -21.00 29.67
C SER A 369 1.66 -20.10 29.10
N LEU A 370 1.51 -18.78 29.20
CA LEU A 370 2.51 -17.80 28.74
C LEU A 370 3.74 -17.77 29.64
N LYS A 371 3.59 -17.98 30.95
CA LYS A 371 4.70 -18.07 31.93
C LYS A 371 5.54 -19.34 31.76
N GLN A 372 4.93 -20.46 31.36
CA GLN A 372 5.66 -21.72 31.14
C GLN A 372 6.58 -21.73 29.91
N THR A 373 6.47 -20.74 29.01
CA THR A 373 7.32 -20.64 27.80
C THR A 373 8.54 -19.74 27.96
N THR A 374 8.76 -19.19 29.16
CA THR A 374 9.88 -18.28 29.45
C THR A 374 11.03 -18.92 30.24
N ASP A 375 10.86 -20.19 30.64
CA ASP A 375 11.93 -21.06 31.14
C ASP A 375 12.37 -22.02 30.00
#